data_AF-B4UKN2-F1
#
_entry.id   AF-B4UKN2-F1
#
_cell.length_a   1.000
_cell.length_b   1.000
_cell.length_c   1.000
_cell.angle_alpha   90.00
_cell.angle_beta   90.00
_cell.angle_gamma   90.00
#
_symmetry.space_group_name_H-M   'P 1'
#
loop_
_entity.id
_entity.type
_entity.pdbx_description
1 polymer ?
#
loop_
_entity_poly.entity_id
_entity_poly.type
_entity_poly.pdbx_seq_one_letter_code
_entity_poly.pdbx_strand_id
1 'polypeptide(L)' 'MADPFENKLVDKRVVQRYLRKGKVDEKEYEKFQKALPDLADQAMPIEASMSGVEEPDDLDDDEPEEDVGGGEVPPQQQP' A
#
# COMPACT_ATOMS: atom_id res chain seq x y z
N MET A 1 -4.77 -2.02 -33.93
CA MET A 1 -4.07 -0.76 -33.60
C MET A 1 -4.09 -0.67 -32.09
N ALA A 2 -2.95 -0.46 -31.43
CA ALA A 2 -2.95 -0.25 -29.98
C ALA A 2 -3.57 1.13 -29.72
N ASP A 3 -4.59 1.19 -28.87
CA ASP A 3 -5.13 2.48 -28.43
C ASP A 3 -4.01 3.34 -27.86
N PRO A 4 -4.01 4.66 -28.13
CA PRO A 4 -3.00 5.55 -27.58
C PRO A 4 -2.99 5.38 -26.07
N PHE A 5 -1.84 4.96 -25.53
CA PHE A 5 -1.69 4.64 -24.12
C PHE A 5 -2.05 5.87 -23.27
N GLU A 6 -3.24 5.87 -22.68
CA GLU A 6 -3.70 6.97 -21.85
C GLU A 6 -2.93 6.96 -20.54
N ASN A 7 -1.93 7.84 -20.44
CA ASN A 7 -1.05 7.96 -19.26
C ASN A 7 -1.79 8.22 -17.93
N LYS A 8 -3.10 8.53 -17.98
CA LYS A 8 -3.98 8.74 -16.81
C LYS A 8 -4.78 7.50 -16.41
N LEU A 9 -4.87 6.47 -17.27
CA LEU A 9 -5.57 5.20 -17.03
C LEU A 9 -4.68 4.12 -16.41
N VAL A 10 -3.50 4.49 -15.90
CA VAL A 10 -2.57 3.57 -15.24
C VAL A 10 -2.81 3.52 -13.73
N ASP A 11 -2.26 2.50 -13.07
CA ASP A 11 -2.28 2.36 -11.61
C ASP A 11 -1.87 3.65 -10.88
N LYS A 12 -2.47 3.90 -9.71
CA LYS A 12 -2.26 5.10 -8.87
C LYS A 12 -0.78 5.44 -8.68
N ARG A 13 0.09 4.43 -8.47
CA ARG A 13 1.54 4.63 -8.25
C ARG A 13 2.24 5.13 -9.51
N VAL A 14 1.78 4.67 -10.68
CA VAL A 14 2.32 5.08 -11.98
C VAL A 14 1.90 6.50 -12.31
N VAL A 15 0.63 6.87 -12.09
CA VAL A 15 0.18 8.25 -12.30
C VAL A 15 0.94 9.21 -11.38
N GLN A 16 1.09 8.88 -10.10
CA GLN A 16 1.88 9.69 -9.15
C GLN A 16 3.35 9.83 -9.58
N ARG A 17 3.92 8.78 -10.20
CA ARG A 17 5.27 8.86 -10.78
C ARG A 17 5.29 9.77 -12.00
N TYR A 18 4.27 9.75 -12.84
CA TYR A 18 4.17 10.59 -14.03
C TYR A 18 3.93 12.06 -13.71
N LEU A 19 3.11 12.37 -12.69
CA LEU A 19 2.97 13.70 -12.13
C LEU A 19 4.33 14.25 -11.66
N ARG A 20 5.07 13.46 -10.87
CA ARG A 20 6.43 13.82 -10.42
C ARG A 20 7.43 14.04 -11.56
N LYS A 21 7.25 13.33 -12.68
CA LYS A 21 8.09 13.45 -13.88
C LYS A 21 7.59 14.52 -14.87
N GLY A 22 6.50 15.22 -14.57
CA GLY A 22 5.88 16.21 -15.46
C GLY A 22 5.30 15.61 -16.75
N LYS A 23 5.06 14.29 -16.80
CA LYS A 23 4.46 13.60 -17.96
C LYS A 23 2.94 13.72 -18.00
N VAL A 24 2.33 14.06 -16.88
CA VAL A 24 0.90 14.30 -16.72
C VAL A 24 0.76 15.65 -16.02
N ASP A 25 -0.12 16.50 -16.53
CA ASP A 25 -0.46 17.77 -15.88
C ASP A 25 -1.36 17.52 -14.67
N GLU A 26 -1.02 18.12 -13.54
CA GLU A 26 -1.73 17.95 -12.26
C GLU A 26 -3.19 18.45 -12.33
N LYS A 27 -3.42 19.62 -12.94
CA LYS A 27 -4.77 20.19 -13.08
C LYS A 27 -5.62 19.36 -14.04
N GLU A 28 -5.00 18.85 -15.09
CA GLU A 28 -5.68 18.00 -16.06
C GLU A 28 -6.03 16.63 -15.46
N TYR A 29 -5.17 16.08 -14.61
CA TYR A 29 -5.45 14.84 -13.88
C TYR A 29 -6.53 15.03 -12.80
N GLU A 30 -6.55 16.17 -12.12
CA GLU A 30 -7.62 16.51 -11.17
C GLU A 30 -8.98 16.62 -11.88
N LYS A 31 -9.05 17.30 -13.03
CA LYS A 31 -10.25 17.36 -13.86
C LYS A 31 -10.69 15.97 -14.33
N PHE A 32 -9.73 15.15 -14.76
CA PHE A 32 -10.00 13.78 -15.18
C PHE A 32 -10.60 12.96 -14.05
N GLN A 33 -10.01 12.99 -12.84
CA GLN A 33 -10.54 12.28 -11.68
C GLN A 33 -11.98 12.70 -11.33
N LYS A 34 -12.28 14.00 -11.42
CA LYS A 34 -13.64 14.52 -11.16
C LYS A 34 -14.65 14.16 -12.26
N ALA A 35 -14.17 13.87 -13.46
CA ALA A 35 -15.02 13.47 -14.59
C ALA A 35 -15.31 11.96 -14.61
N LEU A 36 -14.64 11.16 -13.77
CA LEU A 36 -14.91 9.74 -13.67
C LEU A 36 -16.32 9.50 -13.09
N PRO A 37 -17.10 8.59 -13.68
CA PRO A 37 -18.40 8.23 -13.13
C PRO A 37 -18.24 7.54 -11.77
N ASP A 38 -19.16 7.81 -10.85
CA ASP A 38 -19.28 7.01 -9.65
C ASP A 38 -19.92 5.66 -10.00
N LEU A 39 -19.18 4.58 -9.78
CA LEU A 39 -19.60 3.22 -10.06
C LEU A 39 -19.73 2.39 -8.77
N ALA A 40 -19.69 3.03 -7.59
CA ALA A 40 -19.79 2.34 -6.31
C ALA A 40 -21.08 1.49 -6.22
N ASP A 41 -22.20 2.03 -6.69
CA ASP A 41 -23.50 1.35 -6.69
C ASP A 41 -23.58 0.19 -7.70
N GLN A 42 -22.66 0.12 -8.67
CA GLN A 42 -22.57 -0.97 -9.64
C GLN A 42 -21.59 -2.07 -9.23
N ALA A 43 -20.99 -1.97 -8.04
CA ALA A 43 -20.04 -2.95 -7.56
C ALA A 43 -20.74 -4.30 -7.32
N MET A 44 -20.25 -5.36 -7.97
CA MET A 44 -20.66 -6.72 -7.63
C MET A 44 -19.91 -7.18 -6.37
N PRO A 45 -20.59 -7.80 -5.39
CA PRO A 45 -19.91 -8.40 -4.26
C PRO A 45 -18.99 -9.51 -4.77
N ILE A 46 -17.71 -9.44 -4.38
CA ILE A 46 -16.72 -10.46 -4.72
C ILE A 46 -16.68 -11.43 -3.54
N GLU A 47 -17.14 -12.66 -3.75
CA GLU A 47 -16.89 -13.75 -2.81
C GLU A 47 -15.47 -14.28 -3.06
N ALA A 48 -14.52 -13.88 -2.22
CA ALA A 48 -13.18 -14.45 -2.23
C ALA A 48 -13.18 -15.70 -1.35
N SER A 49 -13.22 -16.89 -1.95
CA SER A 49 -12.99 -18.14 -1.23
C SER A 49 -11.50 -18.28 -0.93
N MET A 50 -11.09 -18.10 0.33
CA MET A 50 -9.80 -18.61 0.79
C MET A 50 -9.91 -20.13 0.99
N SER A 51 -9.94 -20.89 -0.11
CA SER A 51 -9.79 -22.34 -0.03
C SER A 51 -8.30 -22.65 0.15
N GLY A 52 -7.87 -22.93 1.38
CA GLY A 52 -6.51 -23.42 1.66
C GLY A 52 -5.62 -22.47 2.44
N VAL A 53 -6.14 -21.75 3.45
CA VAL A 53 -5.27 -21.49 4.61
C VAL A 53 -5.10 -22.85 5.28
N GLU A 54 -4.11 -23.63 4.82
CA GLU A 54 -3.52 -24.65 5.66
C GLU A 54 -3.04 -23.91 6.91
N GLU A 55 -3.65 -24.24 8.04
CA GLU A 55 -3.19 -23.85 9.36
C GLU A 55 -1.69 -24.20 9.41
N PRO A 56 -0.78 -23.26 9.72
CA PRO A 56 0.61 -23.62 9.93
C PRO A 56 0.64 -24.55 11.16
N ASP A 57 0.66 -25.86 10.92
CA ASP A 57 0.63 -26.92 11.94
C ASP A 57 1.89 -26.94 12.84
N ASP A 58 2.88 -26.08 12.57
CA ASP A 58 4.15 -26.03 13.30
C ASP A 58 4.50 -24.59 13.77
N LEU A 59 3.65 -24.01 14.62
CA LEU A 59 4.13 -23.02 15.59
C LEU A 59 4.48 -23.76 16.89
N ASP A 60 5.58 -24.53 16.86
CA ASP A 60 6.27 -24.94 18.07
C ASP A 60 6.90 -23.69 18.71
N ASP A 61 6.08 -22.98 19.47
CA ASP A 61 6.43 -21.82 20.31
C ASP A 61 7.09 -22.31 21.61
N ASP A 62 8.29 -22.89 21.47
CA ASP A 62 9.18 -23.23 22.59
C ASP A 62 10.47 -22.39 22.47
N GLU A 63 10.32 -21.07 22.25
CA GLU A 63 11.41 -20.11 22.43
C GLU A 63 11.34 -19.57 23.88
N PRO A 64 12.34 -19.83 24.74
CA PRO A 64 12.42 -19.13 26.02
C PRO A 64 12.68 -17.64 25.75
N GLU A 65 11.81 -16.76 26.23
CA GLU A 65 12.09 -15.33 26.24
C GLU A 65 13.30 -15.04 27.13
N GLU A 66 14.47 -14.86 26.52
CA GLU A 66 15.60 -14.22 27.16
C GLU A 66 15.42 -12.70 27.09
N ASP A 67 15.05 -12.11 28.24
CA ASP A 67 15.03 -10.67 28.49
C ASP A 67 16.39 -10.04 28.14
N VAL A 68 16.54 -9.54 26.92
CA VAL A 68 17.66 -8.67 26.56
C VAL A 68 17.30 -7.24 26.96
N GLY A 69 17.38 -6.99 28.27
CA GLY A 69 17.34 -5.66 28.87
C GLY A 69 18.51 -4.78 28.39
N GLY A 70 18.38 -4.20 27.20
CA GLY A 70 19.28 -3.20 26.63
C GLY A 70 19.05 -1.83 27.26
N GLY A 71 20.02 -1.39 28.07
CA GLY A 71 19.89 -0.30 29.03
C GLY A 71 19.82 1.12 28.51
N GLU A 72 19.45 2.01 29.44
CA GLU A 72 19.84 3.41 29.43
C GLU A 72 20.12 3.84 30.88
N VAL A 73 21.40 3.90 31.25
CA VAL A 73 21.85 4.52 32.50
C VAL A 73 22.03 6.03 32.25
N PRO A 74 21.34 6.93 32.97
CA PRO A 74 21.52 8.36 32.77
C PRO A 74 22.90 8.81 33.28
N PRO A 75 23.55 9.79 32.63
CA PRO A 75 24.91 10.22 32.98
C PRO A 75 24.91 10.91 34.35
N GLN A 76 25.63 10.35 35.31
CA GLN A 76 25.93 11.01 36.57
C GLN A 76 26.96 12.13 36.32
N GLN A 77 26.53 13.38 36.51
CA GLN A 77 27.44 14.50 36.71
C GLN A 77 28.11 14.34 38.08
N GLN A 78 29.43 14.47 38.16
CA GLN A 78 30.12 14.76 39.42
C GLN A 78 31.02 16.00 39.22
N PRO A 79 31.16 16.85 40.25
CA PRO A 79 32.06 18.00 40.25
C PRO A 79 33.54 17.60 40.36
#